data_AF-U5T7C3-F1
#
_entry.id   AF-U5T7C3-F1
#
_cell.length_a   1.000
_cell.length_b   1.000
_cell.length_c   1.000
_cell.angle_alpha   90.00
_cell.angle_beta   90.00
_cell.angle_gamma   90.00
#
_symmetry.space_group_name_H-M   'P 1'
#
loop_
_entity.id
_entity.type
_entity.pdbx_description
1 polymer ?
#
loop_
_entity_poly.entity_id
_entity_poly.type
_entity_poly.pdbx_seq_one_letter_code
_entity_poly.pdbx_strand_id
1 'polypeptide(L)'
;MSQYERLSAEALTLRKQRTLVLAVVTLPVVVVAYGLAERAMQGRLYGALAITVTPVIAHGALLLVSRRYQAAWHRASVVRAEVQRLEEALTARFDAFRGRRKGEAFKKAYGLAGRDVSSLEEALAVGMYREGREVFVTAFVRSGVVVRATASIGSLYRCRPADDPAKWRDHIDRLGCDEVRQYHNHPVHDGGTAPSAGDVRSSRQLRKLLGPHAPTLRSFIIFWNRPGEWRVIEYDHRGGHWNHLEFDIACADSGLVMSDDNWNRRRRMAGSDSGAPNPGPEGQAGISRP
;
A
#
# COMPACT_ATOMS: atom_id res chain seq x y z
N MET A 1 -6.75 -8.64 -0.89
CA MET A 1 -7.44 -7.70 -1.80
C MET A 1 -8.37 -6.89 -0.94
N SER A 2 -8.23 -5.57 -0.93
CA SER A 2 -9.03 -4.68 -0.09
C SER A 2 -10.50 -4.66 -0.53
N GLN A 3 -11.38 -4.14 0.32
CA GLN A 3 -12.78 -3.93 -0.05
C GLN A 3 -12.90 -3.00 -1.27
N TYR A 4 -12.09 -1.95 -1.33
CA TYR A 4 -12.05 -1.03 -2.46
C TYR A 4 -11.72 -1.75 -3.77
N GLU A 5 -10.66 -2.54 -3.80
CA GLU A 5 -10.21 -3.27 -4.99
C GLU A 5 -11.29 -4.22 -5.50
N ARG A 6 -11.94 -4.94 -4.56
CA ARG A 6 -13.05 -5.84 -4.86
C ARG A 6 -14.22 -5.11 -5.51
N LEU A 7 -14.67 -4.01 -4.92
CA LEU A 7 -15.81 -3.23 -5.42
C LEU A 7 -15.48 -2.54 -6.75
N SER A 8 -14.25 -2.06 -6.92
CA SER A 8 -13.78 -1.50 -8.19
C SER A 8 -13.75 -2.54 -9.32
N ALA A 9 -13.30 -3.76 -9.03
CA ALA A 9 -13.33 -4.87 -9.99
C ALA A 9 -14.76 -5.29 -10.34
N GLU A 10 -15.67 -5.29 -9.36
CA GLU A 10 -17.09 -5.53 -9.58
C GLU A 10 -17.71 -4.42 -10.46
N ALA A 11 -17.45 -3.15 -10.15
CA ALA A 11 -17.93 -2.01 -10.93
C ALA A 11 -17.47 -2.09 -12.40
N LEU A 12 -16.21 -2.48 -12.63
CA LEU A 12 -15.66 -2.67 -13.97
C LEU A 12 -16.38 -3.81 -14.71
N THR A 13 -16.63 -4.93 -14.03
CA THR A 13 -17.36 -6.07 -14.60
C THR A 13 -18.79 -5.68 -14.99
N LEU A 14 -19.52 -5.02 -14.09
CA LEU A 14 -20.87 -4.53 -14.34
C LEU A 14 -20.90 -3.51 -15.48
N ARG A 15 -19.91 -2.61 -15.57
CA ARG A 15 -19.77 -1.66 -16.69
C ARG A 15 -19.56 -2.40 -18.02
N LYS A 16 -18.68 -3.40 -18.06
CA LYS A 16 -18.43 -4.21 -19.27
C LYS A 16 -19.69 -4.94 -19.73
N GLN A 17 -20.40 -5.58 -18.80
CA GLN A 17 -21.66 -6.26 -19.09
C GLN A 17 -22.71 -5.29 -19.64
N ARG A 18 -22.89 -4.13 -19.00
CA ARG A 18 -23.80 -3.09 -19.48
C ARG A 18 -23.44 -2.60 -20.88
N THR A 19 -22.15 -2.33 -21.13
CA THR A 19 -21.68 -1.91 -22.46
C THR A 19 -21.96 -2.97 -23.51
N LEU A 20 -21.70 -4.25 -23.21
CA LEU A 20 -21.96 -5.36 -24.13
C LEU A 20 -23.46 -5.47 -24.46
N VAL A 21 -24.33 -5.44 -23.45
CA VAL A 21 -25.78 -5.50 -23.65
C VAL A 21 -26.28 -4.35 -24.51
N LEU A 22 -25.83 -3.12 -24.24
CA LEU A 22 -26.23 -1.95 -25.03
C LEU A 22 -25.64 -1.98 -26.45
N ALA A 23 -24.42 -2.50 -26.62
CA ALA A 23 -23.79 -2.63 -27.94
C ALA A 23 -24.54 -3.62 -28.83
N VAL A 24 -25.02 -4.73 -28.28
CA VAL A 24 -25.83 -5.73 -29.01
C VAL A 24 -27.09 -5.10 -29.62
N VAL A 25 -27.72 -4.15 -28.91
CA VAL A 25 -28.91 -3.43 -29.41
C VAL A 25 -28.53 -2.27 -30.33
N THR A 26 -27.45 -1.55 -30.00
CA THR A 26 -27.07 -0.30 -30.71
C THR A 26 -26.44 -0.57 -32.07
N LEU A 27 -25.58 -1.58 -32.19
CA LEU A 27 -24.84 -1.83 -33.43
C LEU A 27 -25.76 -2.12 -34.64
N PRO A 28 -26.79 -2.97 -34.54
CA PRO A 28 -27.72 -3.19 -35.65
C PRO A 28 -28.44 -1.91 -36.08
N VAL A 29 -28.88 -1.09 -35.12
CA VAL A 29 -29.58 0.18 -35.41
C VAL A 29 -28.65 1.16 -36.13
N VAL A 30 -27.38 1.24 -35.71
CA VAL A 30 -26.38 2.06 -36.39
C VAL A 30 -26.13 1.60 -37.83
N VAL A 31 -26.00 0.29 -38.04
CA VAL A 31 -25.81 -0.29 -39.39
C VAL A 31 -27.01 0.01 -40.29
N VAL A 32 -28.23 -0.17 -39.78
CA VAL A 32 -29.46 0.14 -40.53
C VAL A 32 -29.57 1.64 -40.82
N ALA A 33 -29.34 2.49 -39.82
CA ALA A 33 -29.40 3.95 -39.99
C ALA A 33 -28.37 4.46 -41.01
N TYR A 34 -27.18 3.85 -41.04
CA TYR A 34 -26.16 4.16 -42.05
C TYR A 34 -26.56 3.64 -43.43
N GLY A 35 -27.04 2.41 -43.54
CA GLY A 35 -27.38 1.76 -44.81
C GLY A 35 -28.63 2.35 -45.50
N LEU A 36 -29.54 2.95 -44.74
CA LEU A 36 -30.73 3.63 -45.27
C LEU A 36 -30.46 5.04 -45.82
N ALA A 37 -29.24 5.56 -45.68
CA ALA A 37 -28.91 6.89 -46.16
C ALA A 37 -28.59 6.91 -47.66
N GLU A 38 -29.21 7.83 -48.40
CA GLU A 38 -28.98 8.00 -49.84
C GLU A 38 -27.59 8.58 -50.16
N ARG A 39 -26.98 9.29 -49.19
CA ARG A 39 -25.66 9.90 -49.33
C ARG A 39 -24.75 9.54 -48.16
N ALA A 40 -23.46 9.38 -48.45
CA ALA A 40 -22.45 9.05 -47.44
C ALA A 40 -22.40 10.05 -46.26
N MET A 41 -22.60 11.36 -46.52
CA MET A 41 -22.64 12.38 -45.47
C MET A 41 -23.86 12.21 -44.56
N GLN A 42 -25.03 11.89 -45.13
CA GLN A 42 -26.24 11.60 -44.35
C GLN A 42 -26.08 10.30 -43.55
N GLY A 43 -25.46 9.26 -44.13
CA GLY A 43 -25.20 8.00 -43.44
C GLY A 43 -24.31 8.18 -42.22
N ARG A 44 -23.25 8.99 -42.33
CA ARG A 44 -22.40 9.34 -41.18
C ARG A 44 -23.18 10.10 -40.10
N LEU A 45 -24.03 11.05 -40.49
CA LEU A 45 -24.86 11.80 -39.55
C LEU A 45 -25.86 10.89 -38.82
N TYR A 46 -26.60 10.05 -39.54
CA TYR A 46 -27.56 9.11 -38.97
C TYR A 46 -26.89 8.04 -38.11
N GLY A 47 -25.73 7.52 -38.54
CA GLY A 47 -24.93 6.61 -37.74
C GLY A 47 -24.45 7.25 -36.42
N ALA A 48 -23.95 8.48 -36.47
CA ALA A 48 -23.54 9.21 -35.27
C ALA A 48 -24.71 9.49 -34.31
N LEU A 49 -25.87 9.87 -34.85
CA LEU A 49 -27.09 10.04 -34.05
C LEU A 49 -27.52 8.70 -33.42
N ALA A 50 -27.49 7.61 -34.17
CA ALA A 50 -27.85 6.29 -33.66
C ALA A 50 -26.90 5.81 -32.54
N ILE A 51 -25.60 6.10 -32.62
CA ILE A 51 -24.63 5.80 -31.56
C ILE A 51 -24.96 6.51 -30.25
N THR A 52 -25.50 7.73 -30.32
CA THR A 52 -25.79 8.54 -29.12
C THR A 52 -27.17 8.27 -28.55
N VAL A 53 -28.20 8.18 -29.40
CA VAL A 53 -29.61 8.07 -28.99
C VAL A 53 -29.99 6.63 -28.64
N THR A 54 -29.56 5.65 -29.44
CA THR A 54 -30.00 4.25 -29.27
C THR A 54 -29.64 3.66 -27.90
N PRO A 55 -28.42 3.85 -27.35
CA PRO A 55 -28.10 3.32 -26.02
C PRO A 55 -29.00 3.88 -24.92
N VAL A 56 -29.43 5.15 -25.03
CA VAL A 56 -30.31 5.80 -24.04
C VAL A 56 -31.69 5.18 -24.10
N ILE A 57 -32.27 5.04 -25.30
CA ILE A 57 -33.58 4.40 -25.50
C ILE A 57 -33.53 2.93 -25.05
N ALA A 58 -32.51 2.19 -25.48
CA ALA A 58 -32.31 0.80 -25.11
C ALA A 58 -32.16 0.62 -23.58
N HIS A 59 -31.43 1.52 -22.91
CA HIS A 59 -31.31 1.52 -21.46
C HIS A 59 -32.67 1.69 -20.77
N GLY A 60 -33.46 2.69 -21.18
CA GLY A 60 -34.80 2.92 -20.65
C GLY A 60 -35.74 1.72 -20.88
N ALA A 61 -35.76 1.19 -22.10
CA ALA A 61 -36.54 0.00 -22.43
C ALA A 61 -36.14 -1.21 -21.57
N LEU A 62 -34.84 -1.50 -21.47
CA LEU A 62 -34.33 -2.64 -20.68
C LEU A 62 -34.64 -2.50 -19.18
N LEU A 63 -34.62 -1.28 -18.62
CA LEU A 63 -35.04 -1.05 -17.24
C LEU A 63 -36.52 -1.39 -17.01
N LEU A 64 -37.39 -1.15 -18.00
CA LEU A 64 -38.82 -1.44 -17.91
C LEU A 64 -39.12 -2.94 -18.12
N VAL A 65 -38.46 -3.57 -19.10
CA VAL A 65 -38.84 -4.93 -19.54
C VAL A 65 -38.01 -6.05 -18.92
N SER A 66 -36.83 -5.76 -18.36
CA SER A 66 -35.89 -6.78 -17.88
C SER A 66 -35.56 -6.62 -16.40
N ARG A 67 -36.16 -7.47 -15.56
CA ARG A 67 -35.84 -7.56 -14.11
C ARG A 67 -34.36 -7.84 -13.86
N ARG A 68 -33.73 -8.67 -14.71
CA ARG A 68 -32.29 -8.97 -14.62
C ARG A 68 -31.45 -7.73 -14.86
N TYR A 69 -31.78 -6.94 -15.88
CA TYR A 69 -31.09 -5.68 -16.17
C TYR A 69 -31.30 -4.66 -15.05
N GLN A 70 -32.53 -4.54 -14.52
CA GLN A 70 -32.85 -3.68 -13.40
C GLN A 70 -32.04 -4.04 -12.13
N ALA A 71 -31.96 -5.32 -11.78
CA ALA A 71 -31.18 -5.79 -10.64
C ALA A 71 -29.68 -5.50 -10.81
N ALA A 72 -29.13 -5.77 -12.00
CA ALA A 72 -27.73 -5.47 -12.32
C ALA A 72 -27.44 -3.96 -12.28
N TRP A 73 -28.36 -3.13 -12.79
CA TRP A 73 -28.28 -1.68 -12.72
C TRP A 73 -28.29 -1.18 -11.27
N HIS A 74 -29.23 -1.67 -10.45
CA HIS A 74 -29.30 -1.30 -9.05
C HIS A 74 -28.02 -1.66 -8.30
N ARG A 75 -27.51 -2.90 -8.49
CA ARG A 75 -26.23 -3.32 -7.92
C ARG A 75 -25.08 -2.41 -8.39
N ALA A 76 -25.01 -2.08 -9.67
CA ALA A 76 -23.99 -1.18 -10.20
C ALA A 76 -24.07 0.23 -9.59
N SER A 77 -25.27 0.73 -9.29
CA SER A 77 -25.47 2.00 -8.60
C SER A 77 -24.96 1.95 -7.17
N VAL A 78 -25.31 0.90 -6.42
CA VAL A 78 -24.85 0.71 -5.03
C VAL A 78 -23.33 0.59 -4.97
N VAL A 79 -22.75 -0.24 -5.83
CA VAL A 79 -21.28 -0.42 -5.89
C VAL A 79 -20.58 0.89 -6.24
N ARG A 80 -21.12 1.69 -7.18
CA ARG A 80 -20.53 2.99 -7.53
C ARG A 80 -20.58 3.98 -6.36
N ALA A 81 -21.72 4.08 -5.69
CA ALA A 81 -21.86 4.96 -4.53
C ALA A 81 -20.88 4.58 -3.42
N GLU A 82 -20.70 3.28 -3.16
CA GLU A 82 -19.75 2.82 -2.16
C GLU A 82 -18.29 3.06 -2.58
N VAL A 83 -17.92 2.82 -3.84
CA VAL A 83 -16.57 3.15 -4.34
C VAL A 83 -16.31 4.65 -4.19
N GLN A 84 -17.26 5.51 -4.59
CA GLN A 84 -17.12 6.95 -4.44
C GLN A 84 -16.95 7.37 -2.98
N ARG A 85 -17.74 6.79 -2.06
CA ARG A 85 -17.60 7.04 -0.62
C ARG A 85 -16.21 6.68 -0.11
N LEU A 86 -15.65 5.54 -0.54
CA LEU A 86 -14.31 5.12 -0.17
C LEU A 86 -13.22 6.00 -0.79
N GLU A 87 -13.39 6.45 -2.05
CA GLU A 87 -12.50 7.44 -2.69
C GLU A 87 -12.46 8.77 -1.93
N GLU A 88 -13.64 9.27 -1.51
CA GLU A 88 -13.78 10.49 -0.71
C GLU A 88 -13.13 10.34 0.67
N ALA A 89 -13.35 9.21 1.35
CA ALA A 89 -12.74 8.93 2.65
C ALA A 89 -11.22 8.82 2.55
N LEU A 90 -10.70 8.15 1.51
CA LEU A 90 -9.27 8.05 1.25
C LEU A 90 -8.68 9.43 0.96
N THR A 91 -9.34 10.23 0.13
CA THR A 91 -8.93 11.61 -0.17
C THR A 91 -8.86 12.45 1.11
N ALA A 92 -9.87 12.38 1.96
CA ALA A 92 -9.89 13.09 3.24
C ALA A 92 -8.72 12.69 4.15
N ARG A 93 -8.33 11.41 4.17
CA ARG A 93 -7.15 10.93 4.92
C ARG A 93 -5.86 11.54 4.39
N PHE A 94 -5.69 11.60 3.07
CA PHE A 94 -4.54 12.25 2.47
C PHE A 94 -4.53 13.76 2.77
N ASP A 95 -5.68 14.43 2.67
CA ASP A 95 -5.83 15.88 2.88
C ASP A 95 -5.57 16.33 4.32
N ALA A 96 -5.70 15.43 5.31
CA ALA A 96 -5.28 15.69 6.69
C ALA A 96 -3.78 16.00 6.81
N PHE A 97 -2.98 15.56 5.84
CA PHE A 97 -1.58 15.95 5.73
C PHE A 97 -1.45 17.05 4.69
N ARG A 98 -0.61 18.05 4.95
CA ARG A 98 -0.26 19.02 3.90
C ARG A 98 0.80 18.46 2.96
N GLY A 99 0.77 18.89 1.69
CA GLY A 99 1.87 18.66 0.77
C GLY A 99 3.16 19.36 1.23
N ARG A 100 4.30 18.71 1.01
CA ARG A 100 5.62 19.31 1.26
C ARG A 100 5.90 20.43 0.25
N ARG A 101 6.41 21.57 0.72
CA ARG A 101 6.83 22.66 -0.16
C ARG A 101 8.20 22.37 -0.79
N LYS A 102 8.50 22.96 -1.95
CA LYS A 102 9.83 22.81 -2.58
C LYS A 102 10.92 23.34 -1.62
N GLY A 103 11.99 22.57 -1.44
CA GLY A 103 13.10 22.90 -0.52
C GLY A 103 12.86 22.57 0.95
N GLU A 104 11.62 22.25 1.35
CA GLU A 104 11.33 21.81 2.71
C GLU A 104 11.84 20.39 2.96
N ALA A 105 12.40 20.14 4.16
CA ALA A 105 12.83 18.81 4.56
C ALA A 105 11.63 17.89 4.83
N PHE A 106 11.62 16.68 4.24
CA PHE A 106 10.55 15.69 4.37
C PHE A 106 10.11 15.47 5.83
N LYS A 107 11.09 15.24 6.72
CA LYS A 107 10.82 15.00 8.15
C LYS A 107 10.09 16.15 8.87
N LYS A 108 10.31 17.40 8.42
CA LYS A 108 9.65 18.58 8.98
C LYS A 108 8.24 18.74 8.39
N ALA A 109 8.11 18.51 7.09
CA ALA A 109 6.84 18.66 6.37
C ALA A 109 5.74 17.77 6.94
N TYR A 110 6.07 16.53 7.27
CA TYR A 110 5.14 15.53 7.81
C TYR A 110 5.23 15.38 9.35
N GLY A 111 6.08 16.18 10.00
CA GLY A 111 6.22 16.21 11.47
C GLY A 111 6.52 14.84 12.07
N LEU A 112 7.60 14.18 11.64
CA LEU A 112 7.87 12.79 12.01
C LEU A 112 8.30 12.59 13.47
N ALA A 113 8.98 13.57 14.07
CA ALA A 113 9.41 13.49 15.46
C ALA A 113 8.26 13.83 16.41
N GLY A 114 8.18 13.12 17.54
CA GLY A 114 7.13 13.24 18.55
C GLY A 114 5.88 12.39 18.28
N ARG A 115 5.78 11.74 17.12
CA ARG A 115 4.68 10.81 16.80
C ARG A 115 4.88 9.47 17.48
N ASP A 116 3.78 8.83 17.84
CA ASP A 116 3.78 7.38 18.07
C ASP A 116 4.02 6.62 16.75
N VAL A 117 4.34 5.33 16.85
CA VAL A 117 4.65 4.48 15.69
C VAL A 117 3.51 4.42 14.66
N SER A 118 2.26 4.31 15.10
CA SER A 118 1.12 4.20 14.17
C SER A 118 0.94 5.51 13.39
N SER A 119 0.95 6.63 14.11
CA SER A 119 0.91 7.97 13.51
C SER A 119 2.10 8.27 12.61
N LEU A 120 3.29 7.72 12.91
CA LEU A 120 4.46 7.81 12.04
C LEU A 120 4.19 7.08 10.72
N GLU A 121 3.74 5.83 10.77
CA GLU A 121 3.56 4.99 9.58
C GLU A 121 2.50 5.56 8.63
N GLU A 122 1.41 6.11 9.15
CA GLU A 122 0.43 6.85 8.34
C GLU A 122 1.05 8.09 7.70
N ALA A 123 1.79 8.91 8.47
CA ALA A 123 2.46 10.10 7.96
C ALA A 123 3.50 9.77 6.87
N LEU A 124 4.23 8.65 7.04
CA LEU A 124 5.16 8.15 6.04
C LEU A 124 4.43 7.65 4.81
N ALA A 125 3.36 6.87 4.95
CA ALA A 125 2.59 6.37 3.82
C ALA A 125 2.01 7.50 2.96
N VAL A 126 1.41 8.52 3.59
CA VAL A 126 0.88 9.68 2.85
C VAL A 126 2.02 10.50 2.26
N GLY A 127 3.08 10.75 3.03
CA GLY A 127 4.17 11.60 2.59
C GLY A 127 4.96 11.00 1.43
N MET A 128 5.34 9.72 1.54
CA MET A 128 6.10 9.02 0.52
C MET A 128 5.30 8.84 -0.79
N TYR A 129 3.99 8.59 -0.70
CA TYR A 129 3.10 8.54 -1.87
C TYR A 129 3.13 9.85 -2.65
N ARG A 130 2.99 10.98 -1.96
CA ARG A 130 2.95 12.31 -2.57
C ARG A 130 4.28 12.75 -3.19
N GLU A 131 5.41 12.28 -2.67
CA GLU A 131 6.70 12.58 -3.29
C GLU A 131 6.87 11.88 -4.65
N GLY A 132 6.19 10.75 -4.89
CA GLY A 132 6.28 10.00 -6.15
C GLY A 132 7.70 9.53 -6.48
N ARG A 133 8.56 9.42 -5.47
CA ARG A 133 9.98 9.05 -5.54
C ARG A 133 10.30 8.08 -4.43
N GLU A 134 11.46 7.44 -4.50
CA GLU A 134 11.96 6.70 -3.34
C GLU A 134 12.36 7.69 -2.23
N VAL A 135 11.83 7.46 -1.05
CA VAL A 135 12.14 8.17 0.18
C VAL A 135 12.68 7.14 1.15
N PHE A 136 13.74 7.50 1.86
CA PHE A 136 14.31 6.66 2.89
C PHE A 136 14.23 7.41 4.21
N VAL A 137 13.69 6.77 5.23
CA VAL A 137 13.51 7.35 6.57
C VAL A 137 14.12 6.44 7.61
N THR A 138 14.82 7.03 8.56
CA THR A 138 15.25 6.34 9.79
C THR A 138 14.63 7.04 10.98
N ALA A 139 13.79 6.33 11.71
CA ALA A 139 13.15 6.76 12.93
C ALA A 139 13.81 6.08 14.13
N PHE A 140 14.26 6.88 15.08
CA PHE A 140 14.77 6.43 16.38
C PHE A 140 13.62 6.52 17.37
N VAL A 141 13.26 5.39 17.97
CA VAL A 141 12.08 5.22 18.81
C VAL A 141 12.52 4.95 20.24
N ARG A 142 11.78 5.54 21.18
CA ARG A 142 11.89 5.28 22.62
C ARG A 142 10.49 5.12 23.17
N SER A 143 10.19 3.94 23.72
CA SER A 143 8.88 3.66 24.33
C SER A 143 7.71 3.92 23.38
N GLY A 144 7.86 3.49 22.12
CA GLY A 144 6.83 3.64 21.08
C GLY A 144 6.69 5.04 20.49
N VAL A 145 7.53 6.01 20.90
CA VAL A 145 7.51 7.39 20.38
C VAL A 145 8.78 7.71 19.61
N VAL A 146 8.65 8.38 18.47
CA VAL A 146 9.77 8.80 17.62
C VAL A 146 10.48 10.00 18.23
N VAL A 147 11.65 9.78 18.81
CA VAL A 147 12.46 10.85 19.42
C VAL A 147 13.34 11.59 18.40
N ARG A 148 13.64 10.95 17.26
CA ARG A 148 14.40 11.54 16.15
C ARG A 148 14.05 10.85 14.85
N ALA A 149 13.99 11.62 13.77
CA ALA A 149 13.88 11.09 12.42
C ALA A 149 14.90 11.74 11.47
N THR A 150 15.44 10.94 10.56
CA THR A 150 16.19 11.40 9.38
C THR A 150 15.46 10.94 8.13
N ALA A 151 15.55 11.73 7.06
CA ALA A 151 14.81 11.46 5.83
C ALA A 151 15.59 12.01 4.64
N SER A 152 15.67 11.22 3.58
CA SER A 152 16.28 11.56 2.29
C SER A 152 15.29 11.21 1.19
N ILE A 153 15.29 12.05 0.14
CA ILE A 153 14.49 11.82 -1.06
C ILE A 153 15.48 11.49 -2.16
N GLY A 154 15.38 10.27 -2.67
CA GLY A 154 16.22 9.73 -3.73
C GLY A 154 15.71 10.06 -5.13
N SER A 155 16.28 9.36 -6.11
CA SER A 155 15.68 9.26 -7.45
C SER A 155 14.58 8.19 -7.46
N LEU A 156 13.97 7.92 -8.61
CA LEU A 156 12.89 6.92 -8.75
C LEU A 156 13.31 5.49 -8.37
N TYR A 157 14.60 5.18 -8.32
CA TYR A 157 15.12 3.81 -8.15
C TYR A 157 16.30 3.70 -7.19
N ARG A 158 16.71 4.81 -6.55
CA ARG A 158 17.81 4.83 -5.58
C ARG A 158 17.58 5.87 -4.49
N CYS A 159 17.54 5.41 -3.26
CA CYS A 159 17.68 6.25 -2.06
C CYS A 159 18.73 5.68 -1.09
N ARG A 160 19.25 6.53 -0.19
CA ARG A 160 20.25 6.17 0.84
C ARG A 160 19.92 6.89 2.14
N PRO A 161 20.35 6.38 3.32
CA PRO A 161 20.25 7.11 4.58
C PRO A 161 20.69 8.57 4.46
N ALA A 162 19.90 9.48 5.05
CA ALA A 162 20.20 10.91 5.01
C ALA A 162 21.35 11.31 5.95
N ASP A 163 21.54 10.53 7.01
CA ASP A 163 22.64 10.65 7.96
C ASP A 163 23.60 9.46 7.85
N ASP A 164 24.81 9.67 8.36
CA ASP A 164 25.86 8.64 8.39
C ASP A 164 25.46 7.51 9.35
N PRO A 165 25.21 6.28 8.85
CA PRO A 165 24.80 5.16 9.70
C PRO A 165 25.84 4.77 10.76
N ALA A 166 27.11 5.15 10.58
CA ALA A 166 28.14 4.92 11.60
C ALA A 166 27.85 5.67 12.91
N LYS A 167 27.10 6.79 12.85
CA LYS A 167 26.71 7.62 14.01
C LYS A 167 25.42 7.17 14.68
N TRP A 168 24.73 6.16 14.14
CA TRP A 168 23.44 5.72 14.69
C TRP A 168 23.57 5.11 16.09
N ARG A 169 24.68 4.43 16.39
CA ARG A 169 24.95 3.89 17.74
C ARG A 169 24.96 5.00 18.79
N ASP A 170 25.75 6.04 18.56
CA ASP A 170 25.81 7.22 19.43
C ASP A 170 24.43 7.89 19.59
N HIS A 171 23.60 7.87 18.54
CA HIS A 171 22.24 8.39 18.62
C HIS A 171 21.33 7.50 19.47
N ILE A 172 21.42 6.17 19.34
CA ILE A 172 20.68 5.22 20.16
C ILE A 172 21.02 5.41 21.63
N ASP A 173 22.31 5.43 21.97
CA ASP A 173 22.77 5.55 23.36
C ASP A 173 22.39 6.90 23.96
N ARG A 174 22.70 7.99 23.26
CA ARG A 174 22.43 9.35 23.76
C ARG A 174 20.94 9.63 23.95
N LEU A 175 20.08 9.06 23.10
CA LEU A 175 18.64 9.29 23.15
C LEU A 175 17.90 8.22 23.96
N GLY A 176 18.58 7.14 24.36
CA GLY A 176 17.99 6.01 25.08
C GLY A 176 16.95 5.27 24.23
N CYS A 177 17.25 5.03 22.95
CA CYS A 177 16.33 4.38 22.03
C CYS A 177 16.28 2.87 22.27
N ASP A 178 15.08 2.31 22.29
CA ASP A 178 14.84 0.86 22.35
C ASP A 178 14.67 0.24 20.96
N GLU A 179 14.37 1.06 19.95
CA GLU A 179 14.12 0.61 18.59
C GLU A 179 14.61 1.63 17.54
N VAL A 180 15.10 1.10 16.41
CA VAL A 180 15.39 1.90 15.20
C VAL A 180 14.60 1.33 14.05
N ARG A 181 13.72 2.14 13.47
CA ARG A 181 12.89 1.77 12.32
C ARG A 181 13.41 2.42 11.06
N GLN A 182 13.74 1.61 10.08
CA GLN A 182 14.16 2.03 8.76
C GLN A 182 13.01 1.79 7.78
N TYR A 183 12.54 2.83 7.11
CA TYR A 183 11.50 2.75 6.09
C TYR A 183 12.06 3.18 4.74
N HIS A 184 11.63 2.50 3.68
CA HIS A 184 11.66 3.05 2.34
C HIS A 184 10.40 2.65 1.58
N ASN A 185 10.16 3.28 0.43
CA ASN A 185 9.02 2.94 -0.40
C ASN A 185 9.41 2.44 -1.78
N HIS A 186 8.56 1.57 -2.34
CA HIS A 186 8.60 1.21 -3.73
C HIS A 186 7.45 1.93 -4.45
N PRO A 187 7.74 2.94 -5.30
CA PRO A 187 6.69 3.74 -5.95
C PRO A 187 5.94 2.97 -7.05
N VAL A 188 6.36 1.74 -7.42
CA VAL A 188 5.72 0.96 -8.48
C VAL A 188 4.54 0.15 -7.89
N HIS A 189 3.35 0.36 -8.47
CA HIS A 189 2.04 -0.02 -7.94
C HIS A 189 1.53 -1.42 -8.31
N ASP A 190 2.40 -2.42 -8.45
CA ASP A 190 2.02 -3.75 -8.92
C ASP A 190 1.46 -4.69 -7.83
N GLY A 191 1.33 -4.21 -6.59
CA GLY A 191 0.63 -4.91 -5.50
C GLY A 191 1.35 -6.14 -4.94
N GLY A 192 2.49 -6.50 -5.53
CA GLY A 192 3.42 -7.52 -5.04
C GLY A 192 4.75 -6.89 -4.71
N THR A 193 4.97 -6.55 -3.44
CA THR A 193 6.27 -6.06 -2.98
C THR A 193 6.93 -7.11 -2.09
N ALA A 194 8.12 -7.53 -2.49
CA ALA A 194 9.08 -8.24 -1.66
C ALA A 194 10.33 -7.37 -1.53
N PRO A 195 11.11 -7.51 -0.45
CA PRO A 195 12.40 -6.82 -0.36
C PRO A 195 13.31 -7.25 -1.52
N SER A 196 13.89 -6.27 -2.19
CA SER A 196 14.90 -6.52 -3.22
C SER A 196 16.18 -7.08 -2.61
N ALA A 197 17.04 -7.69 -3.42
CA ALA A 197 18.37 -8.09 -2.97
C ALA A 197 19.20 -6.90 -2.46
N GLY A 198 18.92 -5.68 -2.95
CA GLY A 198 19.51 -4.43 -2.47
C GLY A 198 19.05 -4.07 -1.06
N ASP A 199 17.76 -4.25 -0.76
CA ASP A 199 17.18 -3.97 0.56
C ASP A 199 17.76 -4.89 1.63
N VAL A 200 17.83 -6.19 1.33
CA VAL A 200 18.40 -7.21 2.22
C VAL A 200 19.88 -6.93 2.48
N ARG A 201 20.64 -6.59 1.44
CA ARG A 201 22.06 -6.23 1.56
C ARG A 201 22.25 -4.98 2.42
N SER A 202 21.44 -3.96 2.19
CA SER A 202 21.48 -2.70 2.94
C SER A 202 21.14 -2.92 4.41
N SER A 203 20.07 -3.66 4.71
CA SER A 203 19.71 -4.03 6.09
C SER A 203 20.86 -4.80 6.77
N ARG A 204 21.49 -5.76 6.08
CA ARG A 204 22.66 -6.48 6.60
C ARG A 204 23.84 -5.56 6.91
N GLN A 205 24.13 -4.59 6.04
CA GLN A 205 25.20 -3.62 6.27
C GLN A 205 24.91 -2.71 7.47
N LEU A 206 23.67 -2.21 7.59
CA LEU A 206 23.25 -1.39 8.72
C LEU A 206 23.35 -2.16 10.05
N ARG A 207 22.93 -3.43 10.07
CA ARG A 207 23.11 -4.29 11.26
C ARG A 207 24.57 -4.42 11.66
N LYS A 208 25.49 -4.60 10.71
CA LYS A 208 26.93 -4.66 11.01
C LYS A 208 27.43 -3.35 11.63
N LEU A 209 27.00 -2.20 11.11
CA LEU A 209 27.38 -0.88 11.62
C LEU A 209 26.83 -0.62 13.03
N LEU A 210 25.62 -1.12 13.33
CA LEU A 210 25.01 -1.00 14.65
C LEU A 210 25.65 -1.91 15.72
N GLY A 211 26.37 -2.96 15.33
CA GLY A 211 27.10 -3.84 16.25
C GLY A 211 26.19 -4.42 17.33
N PRO A 212 26.46 -4.17 18.63
CA PRO A 212 25.60 -4.65 19.72
C PRO A 212 24.14 -4.21 19.62
N HIS A 213 23.85 -3.05 19.01
CA HIS A 213 22.48 -2.57 18.81
C HIS A 213 21.79 -3.16 17.57
N ALA A 214 22.44 -4.05 16.82
CA ALA A 214 21.81 -4.68 15.65
C ALA A 214 20.41 -5.27 15.89
N PRO A 215 20.09 -5.87 17.06
CA PRO A 215 18.74 -6.36 17.36
C PRO A 215 17.64 -5.29 17.40
N THR A 216 17.99 -4.02 17.63
CA THR A 216 17.01 -2.91 17.70
C THR A 216 16.58 -2.43 16.31
N LEU A 217 17.32 -2.77 15.25
CA LEU A 217 17.00 -2.38 13.88
C LEU A 217 15.85 -3.22 13.31
N ARG A 218 14.85 -2.52 12.80
CA ARG A 218 13.71 -3.04 12.04
C ARG A 218 13.68 -2.35 10.68
N SER A 219 13.49 -3.12 9.62
CA SER A 219 13.48 -2.60 8.25
C SER A 219 12.11 -2.85 7.61
N PHE A 220 11.58 -1.81 6.96
CA PHE A 220 10.22 -1.76 6.46
C PHE A 220 10.15 -1.21 5.04
N ILE A 221 9.19 -1.74 4.27
CA ILE A 221 8.83 -1.24 2.94
C ILE A 221 7.39 -0.78 3.00
N ILE A 222 7.14 0.46 2.60
CA ILE A 222 5.79 0.98 2.36
C ILE A 222 5.49 0.92 0.88
N PHE A 223 4.34 0.36 0.53
CA PHE A 223 3.85 0.32 -0.84
C PHE A 223 2.35 0.54 -0.87
N TRP A 224 1.84 0.94 -2.04
CA TRP A 224 0.44 1.26 -2.25
C TRP A 224 -0.15 0.42 -3.36
N ASN A 225 -1.42 0.10 -3.23
CA ASN A 225 -2.20 -0.29 -4.38
C ASN A 225 -2.58 0.93 -5.23
N ARG A 226 -3.25 0.69 -6.35
CA ARG A 226 -3.67 1.75 -7.28
C ARG A 226 -4.47 2.90 -6.64
N PRO A 227 -5.48 2.67 -5.78
CA PRO A 227 -6.21 3.77 -5.17
C PRO A 227 -5.41 4.55 -4.12
N GLY A 228 -4.33 4.01 -3.58
CA GLY A 228 -3.52 4.67 -2.56
C GLY A 228 -3.73 4.13 -1.15
N GLU A 229 -4.38 2.98 -0.99
CA GLU A 229 -4.31 2.22 0.26
C GLU A 229 -2.91 1.62 0.38
N TRP A 230 -2.35 1.62 1.59
CA TRP A 230 -0.96 1.21 1.81
C TRP A 230 -0.83 -0.05 2.66
N ARG A 231 0.31 -0.70 2.46
CA ARG A 231 0.78 -1.80 3.29
C ARG A 231 2.22 -1.52 3.70
N VAL A 232 2.56 -1.99 4.89
CA VAL A 232 3.91 -1.98 5.43
C VAL A 232 4.36 -3.43 5.57
N ILE A 233 5.43 -3.78 4.88
CA ILE A 233 6.09 -5.07 5.04
C ILE A 233 7.33 -4.86 5.89
N GLU A 234 7.48 -5.67 6.93
CA GLU A 234 8.74 -5.79 7.65
C GLU A 234 9.57 -6.89 7.00
N TYR A 235 10.89 -6.68 6.94
CA TYR A 235 11.82 -7.65 6.41
C TYR A 235 13.12 -7.72 7.21
N ASP A 236 13.78 -8.87 7.12
CA ASP A 236 15.04 -9.13 7.81
C ASP A 236 16.25 -9.16 6.86
N HIS A 237 17.44 -9.29 7.45
CA HIS A 237 18.73 -9.35 6.76
C HIS A 237 18.99 -10.68 6.03
N ARG A 238 18.09 -11.66 6.16
CA ARG A 238 18.11 -12.97 5.51
C ARG A 238 17.14 -13.02 4.32
N GLY A 239 16.28 -12.01 4.16
CA GLY A 239 15.27 -11.93 3.09
C GLY A 239 13.89 -12.45 3.51
N GLY A 240 13.74 -12.89 4.76
CA GLY A 240 12.43 -13.16 5.34
C GLY A 240 11.64 -11.86 5.44
N HIS A 241 10.35 -11.91 5.12
CA HIS A 241 9.46 -10.75 5.19
C HIS A 241 8.03 -11.15 5.52
N TRP A 242 7.29 -10.25 6.14
CA TRP A 242 5.90 -10.46 6.53
C TRP A 242 5.12 -9.14 6.51
N ASN A 243 3.80 -9.26 6.37
CA ASN A 243 2.91 -8.10 6.49
C ASN A 243 2.95 -7.58 7.94
N HIS A 244 3.35 -6.32 8.11
CA HIS A 244 3.39 -5.61 9.39
C HIS A 244 2.08 -4.87 9.63
N LEU A 245 1.66 -4.09 8.63
CA LEU A 245 0.47 -3.25 8.68
C LEU A 245 -0.22 -3.25 7.31
N GLU A 246 -1.54 -3.30 7.31
CA GLU A 246 -2.38 -3.06 6.14
C GLU A 246 -3.43 -2.01 6.49
N PHE A 247 -3.46 -0.94 5.70
CA PHE A 247 -4.51 0.06 5.76
C PHE A 247 -5.56 -0.28 4.69
N ASP A 248 -6.78 -0.58 5.13
CA ASP A 248 -7.96 -0.72 4.29
C ASP A 248 -8.92 0.42 4.65
N ILE A 249 -9.27 1.26 3.68
CA ILE A 249 -10.09 2.45 3.96
C ILE A 249 -11.48 2.06 4.47
N ALA A 250 -12.01 0.89 4.09
CA ALA A 250 -13.30 0.42 4.58
C ALA A 250 -13.27 0.01 6.07
N CYS A 251 -12.09 -0.34 6.59
CA CYS A 251 -11.88 -0.69 8.00
C CYS A 251 -11.49 0.52 8.85
N ALA A 252 -10.98 1.60 8.24
CA ALA A 252 -10.50 2.77 8.97
C ALA A 252 -11.65 3.58 9.62
N ASP A 253 -12.84 3.56 9.04
CA ASP A 253 -14.01 4.30 9.53
C ASP A 253 -14.71 3.63 10.72
N SER A 254 -14.49 2.33 10.94
CA SER A 254 -15.19 1.57 12.00
C SER A 254 -14.55 1.72 13.38
N GLY A 255 -13.50 2.55 13.54
CA GLY A 255 -12.79 2.73 14.80
C GLY A 255 -12.07 1.47 15.32
N LEU A 256 -12.15 0.37 14.56
CA LEU A 256 -11.38 -0.86 14.72
C LEU A 256 -9.95 -0.63 14.22
N VAL A 257 -9.26 0.30 14.86
CA VAL A 257 -7.83 0.52 14.64
C VAL A 257 -7.08 -0.66 15.23
N MET A 258 -6.36 -1.36 14.35
CA MET A 258 -5.14 -2.12 14.61
C MET A 258 -5.04 -2.78 16.00
N SER A 259 -5.52 -4.01 16.13
CA SER A 259 -5.20 -4.82 17.31
C SER A 259 -3.72 -5.24 17.27
N ASP A 260 -2.94 -4.71 18.21
CA ASP A 260 -1.60 -5.18 18.61
C ASP A 260 -1.57 -6.68 18.97
N ASP A 261 -2.72 -7.36 19.14
CA ASP A 261 -2.76 -8.76 19.54
C ASP A 261 -2.28 -9.72 18.44
N ASN A 262 -2.39 -9.33 17.17
CA ASN A 262 -1.90 -10.16 16.07
C ASN A 262 -0.36 -10.14 16.01
N TRP A 263 0.26 -9.06 16.46
CA TRP A 263 1.71 -8.88 16.51
C TRP A 263 2.37 -9.77 17.58
N ASN A 264 1.85 -9.76 18.80
CA ASN A 264 2.39 -10.58 19.90
C ASN A 264 2.19 -12.10 19.67
N ARG A 265 1.17 -12.49 18.90
CA ARG A 265 0.94 -13.89 18.55
C ARG A 265 1.95 -14.42 17.52
N ARG A 266 2.38 -13.60 16.54
CA ARG A 266 3.39 -14.00 15.54
C ARG A 266 4.81 -14.01 16.09
N ARG A 267 5.15 -13.12 17.04
CA ARG A 267 6.45 -13.12 17.73
C ARG A 267 6.70 -14.44 18.48
N ARG A 268 5.65 -15.04 19.06
CA ARG A 268 5.71 -16.35 19.71
C ARG A 268 5.96 -17.50 18.75
N MET A 269 5.43 -17.43 17.52
CA MET A 269 5.65 -18.48 16.51
C MET A 269 6.99 -18.36 15.79
N ALA A 270 7.51 -17.13 15.58
CA ALA A 270 8.82 -16.94 14.96
C ALA A 270 9.99 -17.22 15.93
N GLY A 271 9.75 -17.18 17.24
CA GLY A 271 10.74 -17.49 18.28
C GLY A 271 10.81 -18.97 18.69
N SER A 272 9.88 -19.82 18.25
CA SER A 272 9.83 -21.23 18.67
C SER A 272 10.63 -22.20 17.79
N ASP A 273 11.17 -21.77 16.66
CA ASP A 273 11.94 -22.62 15.73
C ASP A 273 13.47 -22.51 15.87
N SER A 274 13.98 -21.77 16.86
CA SER A 274 15.39 -21.91 17.25
C SER A 274 15.54 -23.12 18.16
N GLY A 275 15.43 -24.32 17.57
CA GLY A 275 15.97 -25.54 18.15
C GLY A 275 17.48 -25.40 18.32
N ALA A 276 17.90 -24.78 19.41
CA ALA A 276 19.26 -24.91 19.90
C ALA A 276 19.45 -26.39 20.27
N PRO A 277 20.46 -27.09 19.73
CA PRO A 277 20.75 -28.44 20.15
C PRO A 277 21.07 -28.43 21.65
N ASN A 278 20.36 -29.29 22.38
CA ASN A 278 20.61 -29.57 23.78
C ASN A 278 22.09 -29.95 23.94
N PRO A 279 22.91 -29.22 24.71
CA PRO A 279 24.27 -29.66 24.99
C PRO A 279 24.17 -30.99 25.75
N GLY A 280 24.65 -32.06 25.12
CA GLY A 280 24.72 -33.37 25.74
C GLY A 280 25.55 -33.32 27.04
N PRO A 281 25.34 -34.27 27.96
CA PRO A 281 26.02 -34.28 29.24
C PRO A 281 27.53 -34.43 29.04
N GLU A 282 28.28 -33.48 29.59
CA GLU A 282 29.74 -33.54 29.70
C GLU A 282 30.13 -34.79 30.48
N GLY A 283 30.85 -35.69 29.80
CA GLY A 283 31.52 -36.82 30.42
C GLY A 283 32.69 -36.34 31.28
N GLN A 284 32.59 -36.55 32.59
CA GLN A 284 33.73 -36.58 33.49
C GLN A 284 34.47 -37.93 33.35
N ALA A 285 35.81 -37.86 33.26
CA ALA A 285 36.84 -38.88 33.54
C ALA A 285 37.86 -38.89 32.38
N GLY A 286 39.17 -38.91 32.56
CA GLY A 286 40.03 -38.96 33.74
C GLY A 286 41.45 -38.97 33.21
N ILE A 287 42.33 -38.12 33.74
CA ILE A 287 43.76 -38.14 33.42
C ILE A 287 44.46 -38.80 34.60
N SER A 288 44.91 -40.04 34.39
CA SER A 288 45.88 -40.72 35.24
C SER A 288 47.28 -40.43 34.69
N ARG A 289 48.16 -39.91 35.55
CA ARG A 289 49.63 -39.90 35.37
C ARG A 289 50.19 -41.32 35.60
N PRO A 290 51.35 -41.66 35.02
CA PRO A 290 52.66 -41.18 35.49
C PRO A 290 53.29 -40.10 34.60
#